data_AF-A0A9E4JDK4-F1
#
_entry.id   AF-A0A9E4JDK4-F1
#
_cell.length_a   1.000
_cell.length_b   1.000
_cell.length_c   1.000
_cell.angle_alpha   90.00
_cell.angle_beta   90.00
_cell.angle_gamma   90.00
#
_symmetry.space_group_name_H-M   'P 1'
#
loop_
_entity.id
_entity.type
_entity.pdbx_description
1 polymer ?
#
loop_
_entity_poly.entity_id
_entity_poly.type
_entity_poly.pdbx_seq_one_letter_code
_entity_poly.pdbx_strand_id
1 'polypeptide(L)' 'MSNDLEVNILTKSALAALPSELLVNLQQAIINLDLEQMQAVIDKIGEIEQSLARAIEACVKKFQYEKLLDLITSLSDKL' A
#
# COMPACT_ATOMS: atom_id res chain seq x y z
N MET A 1 5.24 -17.66 15.87
CA MET A 1 3.82 -17.41 15.57
C MET A 1 3.76 -16.73 14.23
N SER A 2 3.38 -17.47 13.18
CA SER A 2 3.29 -16.96 11.82
C SER A 2 2.05 -16.07 11.72
N ASN A 3 2.25 -14.81 11.33
CA ASN A 3 1.23 -13.78 11.41
C ASN A 3 0.33 -13.82 10.14
N ASP A 4 -0.49 -14.86 10.02
CA ASP A 4 -1.46 -15.03 8.91
C ASP A 4 -2.62 -14.01 8.93
N LEU A 5 -2.67 -13.11 9.93
CA LEU A 5 -3.65 -12.02 10.03
C LEU A 5 -3.27 -10.77 9.22
N GLU A 6 -1.99 -10.56 8.88
CA GLU A 6 -1.54 -9.32 8.21
C GLU A 6 -2.07 -9.16 6.78
N VAL A 7 -2.43 -10.26 6.10
CA VAL A 7 -2.93 -10.21 4.72
C VAL A 7 -4.39 -9.74 4.64
N ASN A 8 -5.15 -9.81 5.74
CA ASN A 8 -6.59 -9.52 5.72
C ASN A 8 -6.91 -8.00 5.85
N ILE A 9 -5.91 -7.18 6.16
CA ILE A 9 -6.09 -5.73 6.40
C ILE A 9 -5.91 -4.93 5.09
N LEU A 10 -5.12 -5.46 4.14
CA LEU A 10 -4.90 -4.84 2.83
C LEU A 10 -6.15 -5.00 1.95
N THR A 11 -7.11 -4.12 2.18
CA THR A 11 -8.40 -4.08 1.48
C THR A 11 -8.60 -2.72 0.82
N LYS A 12 -9.47 -2.67 -0.19
CA LYS A 12 -9.83 -1.41 -0.87
C LYS A 12 -10.35 -0.37 0.11
N SER A 13 -11.16 -0.77 1.09
CA SER A 13 -11.72 0.13 2.11
C SER A 13 -10.64 0.72 3.02
N ALA A 14 -9.64 -0.08 3.42
CA ALA A 14 -8.53 0.41 4.24
C ALA A 14 -7.65 1.40 3.47
N LEU A 15 -7.37 1.11 2.19
CA LEU A 15 -6.65 2.04 1.31
C LEU A 15 -7.46 3.32 1.04
N ALA A 16 -8.78 3.23 0.86
CA ALA A 16 -9.66 4.39 0.65
C ALA A 16 -9.74 5.34 1.87
N ALA A 17 -9.39 4.87 3.07
CA ALA A 17 -9.29 5.70 4.26
C ALA A 17 -8.01 6.56 4.28
N LEU A 18 -7.03 6.25 3.42
CA LEU A 18 -5.80 7.02 3.30
C LEU A 18 -6.00 8.28 2.46
N PRO A 19 -5.18 9.32 2.69
CA PRO A 19 -5.10 10.47 1.79
C PRO A 19 -4.81 10.04 0.36
N SER A 20 -5.55 10.58 -0.61
CA SER A 20 -5.37 10.29 -2.03
C SER A 20 -3.94 10.57 -2.52
N GLU A 21 -3.27 11.57 -1.94
CA GLU A 21 -1.87 11.88 -2.24
C GLU A 21 -0.92 10.71 -1.90
N LEU A 22 -1.12 10.04 -0.76
CA LEU A 22 -0.32 8.87 -0.38
C LEU A 22 -0.58 7.69 -1.32
N LEU A 23 -1.84 7.49 -1.74
CA LEU A 23 -2.20 6.44 -2.71
C LEU A 23 -1.55 6.69 -4.08
N VAL A 24 -1.60 7.93 -4.58
CA VAL A 24 -0.98 8.33 -5.85
C VAL A 24 0.55 8.18 -5.76
N ASN A 25 1.16 8.65 -4.68
CA ASN A 25 2.60 8.52 -4.47
C ASN A 25 3.03 7.05 -4.37
N LEU A 26 2.25 6.20 -3.69
CA LEU A 26 2.50 4.76 -3.63
C LEU A 26 2.39 4.12 -5.02
N GLN A 27 1.36 4.48 -5.78
CA GLN A 27 1.16 3.99 -7.15
C GLN A 27 2.35 4.36 -8.04
N GLN A 28 2.77 5.62 -8.05
CA GLN A 28 3.90 6.10 -8.82
C GLN A 28 5.20 5.42 -8.40
N ALA A 29 5.43 5.27 -7.10
CA ALA A 29 6.59 4.56 -6.59
C ALA A 29 6.63 3.12 -7.10
N ILE A 30 5.51 2.40 -7.05
CA ILE A 30 5.41 1.02 -7.56
C ILE A 30 5.65 0.96 -9.07
N ILE A 31 5.05 1.86 -9.85
CA ILE A 31 5.24 1.92 -11.32
C ILE A 31 6.71 2.17 -11.68
N ASN A 32 7.36 3.09 -10.96
CA ASN A 32 8.77 3.43 -11.18
C ASN A 32 9.74 2.43 -10.54
N LEU A 33 9.23 1.41 -9.83
CA LEU A 33 10.00 0.46 -9.02
C LEU A 33 10.95 1.17 -8.03
N ASP A 34 10.54 2.34 -7.56
CA ASP A 34 11.32 3.20 -6.67
C ASP A 34 11.13 2.74 -5.23
N LEU A 35 12.02 1.85 -4.77
CA LEU A 35 11.95 1.25 -3.44
C LEU A 35 12.12 2.28 -2.32
N GLU A 36 12.94 3.31 -2.53
CA GLU A 36 13.13 4.39 -1.55
C GLU A 36 11.85 5.19 -1.39
N GLN A 37 11.21 5.54 -2.52
CA GLN A 37 9.95 6.25 -2.50
C GLN A 37 8.81 5.39 -1.94
N MET A 38 8.76 4.10 -2.26
CA MET A 38 7.81 3.15 -1.67
C MET A 38 7.94 3.13 -0.15
N GLN A 39 9.17 2.97 0.37
CA GLN A 39 9.42 2.93 1.80
C GLN A 39 9.00 4.24 2.48
N ALA A 40 9.36 5.39 1.91
CA ALA A 40 8.96 6.69 2.44
C ALA A 40 7.44 6.87 2.50
N VAL A 41 6.69 6.35 1.52
CA VAL A 41 5.22 6.38 1.54
C VAL A 41 4.66 5.40 2.57
N ILE A 42 5.24 4.21 2.68
CA ILE A 42 4.85 3.21 3.69
C ILE A 42 5.04 3.75 5.11
N ASP A 43 6.15 4.44 5.39
CA ASP A 43 6.39 5.09 6.67
C ASP A 43 5.29 6.13 7.00
N LYS A 44 4.95 7.00 6.04
CA LYS A 44 3.85 7.97 6.19
C LYS A 44 2.49 7.30 6.41
N ILE A 45 2.22 6.21 5.71
CA ILE A 45 1.01 5.40 5.94
C ILE A 45 1.04 4.82 7.36
N GLY A 46 2.22 4.45 7.86
CA GLY A 46 2.41 3.87 9.19
C GLY A 46 2.14 4.87 10.33
N GLU A 47 2.32 6.16 10.08
CA GLU A 47 1.94 7.23 11.02
C GLU A 47 0.41 7.35 11.18
N ILE A 48 -0.37 6.94 10.17
CA ILE A 48 -1.83 7.00 10.16
C ILE A 48 -2.41 5.64 10.59
N GLU A 49 -1.99 4.57 9.92
CA GLU A 49 -2.47 3.20 10.09
C GLU A 49 -1.29 2.22 10.00
N GLN A 50 -0.67 1.96 11.15
CA GLN A 50 0.51 1.09 11.27
C GLN A 50 0.28 -0.32 10.70
N SER A 51 -0.89 -0.90 10.94
CA SER A 51 -1.23 -2.25 10.46
C SER A 51 -1.31 -2.31 8.93
N LEU A 52 -1.83 -1.25 8.30
CA LEU A 52 -1.91 -1.17 6.84
C LEU A 52 -0.53 -0.99 6.22
N ALA A 53 0.31 -0.13 6.81
CA ALA A 53 1.69 0.05 6.36
C ALA A 53 2.47 -1.28 6.37
N ARG A 54 2.36 -2.07 7.44
CA ARG A 54 2.99 -3.40 7.51
C ARG A 54 2.47 -4.35 6.44
N ALA A 55 1.17 -4.35 6.17
CA ALA A 55 0.59 -5.19 5.12
C ALA A 55 1.08 -4.80 3.72
N ILE A 56 1.21 -3.49 3.45
CA ILE A 56 1.78 -2.96 2.21
C ILE A 56 3.26 -3.33 2.11
N GLU A 57 4.04 -3.12 3.17
CA GLU A 57 5.46 -3.47 3.24
C GLU A 57 5.68 -4.96 2.98
N ALA A 58 4.86 -5.83 3.57
CA ALA A 58 4.90 -7.26 3.34
C ALA A 58 4.62 -7.62 1.87
N CYS A 59 3.70 -6.90 1.20
CA CYS A 59 3.45 -7.08 -0.23
C CYS A 59 4.63 -6.63 -1.08
N VAL A 60 5.24 -5.48 -0.77
CA VAL A 60 6.44 -4.96 -1.45
C VAL A 60 7.60 -5.94 -1.30
N LYS A 61 7.87 -6.45 -0.09
CA LYS A 61 8.91 -7.45 0.18
C LYS A 61 8.67 -8.80 -0.51
N LYS A 62 7.42 -9.12 -0.83
CA LYS A 62 7.01 -10.31 -1.60
C LYS A 62 6.90 -10.04 -3.09
N PHE A 63 7.33 -8.87 -3.57
CA PHE A 63 7.24 -8.44 -4.97
C PHE A 63 5.80 -8.49 -5.52
N GLN A 64 4.78 -8.35 -4.65
CA GLN A 64 3.36 -8.35 -5.01
C GLN A 64 2.89 -6.99 -5.52
N TYR A 65 3.67 -6.39 -6.43
CA TYR A 65 3.43 -5.06 -6.98
C TYR A 65 2.14 -4.99 -7.78
N GLU A 66 1.88 -5.99 -8.61
CA GLU A 66 0.65 -6.08 -9.41
C GLU A 66 -0.60 -6.06 -8.53
N LYS A 67 -0.57 -6.79 -7.40
CA LYS A 67 -1.68 -6.82 -6.44
C LYS A 67 -1.92 -5.45 -5.80
N LEU A 68 -0.84 -4.75 -5.42
CA LEU A 68 -0.94 -3.40 -4.87
C LEU A 68 -1.49 -2.42 -5.92
N LEU A 69 -0.97 -2.47 -7.15
CA LEU A 69 -1.43 -1.63 -8.25
C LEU A 69 -2.90 -1.88 -8.60
N ASP A 70 -3.36 -3.12 -8.63
CA ASP A 70 -4.77 -3.46 -8.88
C ASP A 70 -5.68 -2.84 -7.82
N LEU A 71 -5.30 -2.96 -6.55
CA LEU A 71 -6.05 -2.39 -5.43
C LEU A 71 -6.10 -0.86 -5.51
N ILE A 72 -4.97 -0.21 -5.77
CA ILE A 72 -4.88 1.26 -5.85
C ILE A 72 -5.60 1.80 -7.09
N THR A 73 -5.40 1.19 -8.25
CA THR A 73 -6.02 1.61 -9.52
C THR A 73 -7.54 1.46 -9.46
N SER A 74 -8.03 0.39 -8.83
CA SER A 74 -9.47 0.19 -8.61
C SER A 74 -10.11 1.25 -7.69
N LEU A 75 -9.32 2.00 -6.92
CA LEU A 75 -9.80 3.12 -6.12
C LEU A 75 -9.77 4.43 -6.91
N SER A 76 -8.71 4.65 -7.71
CA SER A 76 -8.57 5.84 -8.55
C SER A 76 -9.57 5.90 -9.71
N ASP A 77 -10.05 4.77 -10.23
CA ASP A 77 -11.12 4.71 -11.25
C ASP A 77 -12.46 5.28 -10.77
N LYS A 78 -12.61 5.50 -9.45
CA LYS A 78 -13.81 6.05 -8.81
C LYS A 78 -13.67 7.50 -8.32
N LEU A 79 -12.54 8.17 -8.57
CA LEU A 79 -12.28 9.57 -8.18
C LEU A 79 -12.61 10.55 -9.30
#